data_AF-A0A9E2ZBK2-F1
#
_entry.id   AF-A0A9E2ZBK2-F1
#
_cell.length_a   1.000
_cell.length_b   1.000
_cell.length_c   1.000
_cell.angle_alpha   90.00
_cell.angle_beta   90.00
_cell.angle_gamma   90.00
#
_symmetry.space_group_name_H-M   'P 1'
#
loop_
_entity.id
_entity.type
_entity.pdbx_description
1 polymer ?
#
loop_
_entity_poly.entity_id
_entity_poly.type
_entity_poly.pdbx_seq_one_letter_code
_entity_poly.pdbx_strand_id
1 'polypeptide(L)'
;MWHYQWIVLHDFLPTLVGEELVRELLDEGPRHFTVDGEPYIPFEFADAAYRYGHSQIRQRYQINPACGPTPLFPELMGFGPVAAEHAVDWKLQIDVPGQRRAQRAKKIDGRLPASLIALPTAVSGEQQGSDYASLANRDLQRGQAIGLPSVRRSPAR
;
A
#
# COMPACT_ATOMS: atom_id res chain seq x y z
N MET A 1 -16.41 1.05 -14.33
CA MET A 1 -16.49 0.52 -12.95
C MET A 1 -16.19 -0.98 -12.88
N TRP A 2 -16.77 -1.81 -13.75
CA TRP A 2 -16.52 -3.27 -13.80
C TRP A 2 -15.03 -3.67 -13.92
N HIS A 3 -14.28 -3.04 -14.83
CA HIS A 3 -12.85 -3.36 -15.03
C HIS A 3 -12.01 -3.24 -13.77
N TYR A 4 -12.30 -2.25 -12.90
CA TYR A 4 -11.56 -2.07 -11.66
C TYR A 4 -11.82 -3.23 -10.68
N GLN A 5 -13.09 -3.59 -10.49
CA GLN A 5 -13.47 -4.72 -9.63
C GLN A 5 -12.88 -6.04 -10.16
N TRP A 6 -12.89 -6.22 -11.48
CA TRP A 6 -12.29 -7.37 -12.12
C TRP A 6 -10.78 -7.44 -11.84
N ILE A 7 -10.04 -6.34 -12.03
CA ILE A 7 -8.60 -6.29 -11.72
C ILE A 7 -8.34 -6.59 -10.24
N VAL A 8 -9.16 -6.06 -9.34
CA VAL A 8 -9.03 -6.35 -7.90
C VAL A 8 -9.17 -7.84 -7.62
N LEU A 9 -10.23 -8.48 -8.13
CA LEU A 9 -10.54 -9.88 -7.84
C LEU A 9 -9.62 -10.88 -8.56
N HIS A 10 -9.20 -10.56 -9.79
CA HIS A 10 -8.53 -11.53 -10.66
C HIS A 10 -7.04 -11.29 -10.86
N ASP A 11 -6.49 -10.15 -10.43
CA ASP A 11 -5.07 -9.84 -10.55
C ASP A 11 -4.47 -9.45 -9.19
N PHE A 12 -5.01 -8.40 -8.56
CA PHE A 12 -4.45 -7.88 -7.31
C PHE A 12 -4.60 -8.84 -6.12
N LEU A 13 -5.80 -9.31 -5.79
CA LEU A 13 -6.00 -10.18 -4.63
C LEU A 13 -5.27 -11.53 -4.77
N PRO A 14 -5.28 -12.23 -5.92
CA PRO A 14 -4.52 -13.46 -6.09
C PRO A 14 -3.02 -13.29 -5.86
N THR A 15 -2.44 -12.16 -6.30
CA THR A 15 -1.01 -11.87 -6.07
C THR A 15 -0.68 -11.49 -4.62
N LEU A 16 -1.68 -11.03 -3.87
CA LEU A 16 -1.54 -10.60 -2.48
C LEU A 16 -1.72 -11.75 -1.48
N VAL A 17 -2.88 -12.42 -1.54
CA VAL A 17 -3.28 -13.43 -0.55
C VAL A 17 -3.25 -14.86 -1.10
N GLY A 18 -2.95 -15.02 -2.38
CA GLY A 18 -2.92 -16.32 -3.07
C GLY A 18 -4.25 -16.66 -3.74
N GLU A 19 -4.19 -17.39 -4.84
CA GLU A 19 -5.38 -17.81 -5.59
C GLU A 19 -6.33 -18.70 -4.79
N GLU A 20 -5.78 -19.57 -3.93
CA GLU A 20 -6.55 -20.52 -3.14
C GLU A 20 -7.51 -19.80 -2.20
N LEU A 21 -7.02 -18.82 -1.43
CA LEU A 21 -7.87 -18.04 -0.53
C LEU A 21 -8.89 -17.19 -1.28
N VAL A 22 -8.52 -16.61 -2.43
CA VAL A 22 -9.48 -15.86 -3.25
C VAL A 22 -10.61 -16.77 -3.73
N ARG A 23 -10.29 -17.99 -4.19
CA ARG A 23 -11.30 -18.98 -4.61
C ARG A 23 -12.20 -19.39 -3.44
N GLU A 24 -11.61 -19.73 -2.29
CA GLU A 24 -12.35 -20.06 -1.08
C GLU A 24 -13.33 -18.95 -0.68
N LEU A 25 -12.90 -17.68 -0.70
CA LEU A 25 -13.75 -16.53 -0.36
C LEU A 25 -14.87 -16.28 -1.38
N LEU A 26 -14.67 -16.60 -2.66
CA LEU A 26 -15.70 -16.47 -3.70
C LEU A 26 -16.72 -17.61 -3.62
N ASP A 27 -16.29 -18.82 -3.28
CA ASP A 27 -17.13 -20.01 -3.24
C ASP A 27 -17.89 -20.14 -1.90
N GLU A 28 -17.21 -19.89 -0.77
CA GLU A 28 -17.77 -20.07 0.58
C GLU A 28 -18.21 -18.74 1.24
N GLY A 29 -17.74 -17.60 0.72
CA GLY A 29 -17.96 -16.29 1.34
C GLY A 29 -17.02 -15.99 2.51
N PRO A 30 -17.05 -14.76 3.05
CA PRO A 30 -16.22 -14.37 4.18
C PRO A 30 -16.69 -15.02 5.50
N ARG A 31 -15.75 -15.57 6.27
CA ARG A 31 -16.05 -16.26 7.56
C ARG A 31 -16.17 -15.34 8.77
N HIS A 32 -15.43 -14.23 8.77
CA HIS A 32 -15.26 -13.37 9.97
C HIS A 32 -15.78 -11.94 9.77
N PHE A 33 -16.18 -11.59 8.54
CA PHE A 33 -16.71 -10.28 8.23
C PHE A 33 -17.86 -10.44 7.25
N THR A 34 -19.06 -10.59 7.80
CA THR A 34 -20.31 -10.59 7.05
C THR A 34 -20.98 -9.24 7.25
N VAL A 35 -21.34 -8.58 6.16
CA VAL A 35 -22.07 -7.31 6.24
C VAL A 35 -23.55 -7.58 6.10
N ASP A 36 -24.31 -7.27 7.16
CA ASP A 36 -25.77 -7.20 7.10
C ASP A 36 -26.17 -5.76 6.75
N GLY A 37 -26.67 -5.55 5.53
CA GLY A 37 -27.09 -4.24 5.04
C GLY A 37 -26.03 -3.55 4.17
N GLU A 38 -25.81 -2.25 4.40
CA GLU A 38 -24.95 -1.43 3.54
C GLU A 38 -23.46 -1.80 3.70
N PRO A 39 -22.75 -2.08 2.59
CA PRO A 39 -21.31 -2.34 2.60
C PRO A 39 -20.50 -1.22 3.27
N TYR A 40 -19.62 -1.60 4.19
CA TYR A 40 -18.66 -0.68 4.80
C TYR A 40 -17.28 -1.34 4.93
N ILE A 41 -16.24 -0.51 5.10
CA ILE A 41 -14.88 -0.97 5.35
C ILE A 41 -14.60 -0.89 6.85
N PRO A 42 -14.24 -2.00 7.53
CA PRO A 42 -13.94 -1.97 8.94
C PRO A 42 -12.64 -1.23 9.21
N PHE A 43 -12.55 -0.55 10.36
CA PHE A 43 -11.36 0.21 10.74
C PHE A 43 -10.12 -0.67 10.85
N GLU A 44 -10.27 -1.91 11.31
CA GLU A 44 -9.19 -2.89 11.35
C GLU A 44 -8.58 -3.15 9.97
N PHE A 45 -9.42 -3.16 8.92
CA PHE A 45 -8.93 -3.29 7.56
C PHE A 45 -8.27 -2.00 7.09
N ALA A 46 -8.97 -0.86 7.15
CA ALA A 46 -8.49 0.40 6.61
C ALA A 46 -7.22 0.93 7.33
N ASP A 47 -7.19 0.82 8.66
CA ASP A 47 -6.21 1.49 9.50
C ASP A 47 -5.12 0.58 10.05
N ALA A 48 -5.29 -0.75 9.95
CA ALA A 48 -4.23 -1.70 10.28
C ALA A 48 -3.86 -2.58 9.08
N ALA A 49 -4.71 -3.50 8.66
CA ALA A 49 -4.34 -4.56 7.73
C ALA A 49 -3.90 -4.02 6.36
N TYR A 50 -4.67 -3.11 5.77
CA TYR A 50 -4.42 -2.59 4.42
C TYR A 50 -3.20 -1.67 4.34
N ARG A 51 -2.57 -1.32 5.48
CA ARG A 51 -1.28 -0.61 5.54
C ARG A 51 -0.08 -1.51 5.30
N TYR A 52 -0.28 -2.82 5.11
CA TYR A 52 0.80 -3.75 4.73
C TYR A 52 1.60 -3.23 3.52
N GLY A 53 0.96 -2.50 2.60
CA GLY A 53 1.58 -1.90 1.42
C GLY A 53 2.75 -0.96 1.73
N HIS A 54 2.77 -0.33 2.92
CA HIS A 54 3.90 0.51 3.34
C HIS A 54 5.22 -0.30 3.43
N SER A 55 5.16 -1.59 3.78
CA SER A 55 6.34 -2.46 3.82
C SER A 55 6.87 -2.82 2.43
N GLN A 56 6.02 -2.72 1.41
CA GLN A 56 6.33 -3.09 0.02
C GLN A 56 6.87 -1.92 -0.82
N ILE A 57 6.84 -0.70 -0.29
CA ILE A 57 7.44 0.48 -0.93
C ILE A 57 8.95 0.31 -1.07
N ARG A 58 9.50 0.74 -2.21
CA ARG A 58 10.96 0.75 -2.46
C ARG A 58 11.54 2.11 -2.11
N GLN A 59 12.83 2.12 -1.73
CA GLN A 59 13.59 3.36 -1.55
C GLN A 59 13.80 4.11 -2.86
N ARG A 60 13.97 3.37 -3.96
CA ARG A 60 14.27 3.91 -5.29
C ARG A 60 13.53 3.12 -6.36
N TYR A 61 13.15 3.80 -7.44
CA TYR A 61 12.42 3.24 -8.57
C TYR A 61 13.12 3.56 -9.89
N GLN A 62 13.20 2.58 -10.79
CA GLN A 62 13.42 2.89 -12.21
C GLN A 62 12.10 3.39 -12.79
N ILE A 63 12.04 4.60 -13.31
CA ILE A 63 10.78 5.24 -13.73
C ILE A 63 10.55 5.02 -15.23
N ASN A 64 11.60 5.23 -16.02
CA ASN A 64 11.66 4.98 -17.46
C ASN A 64 13.10 4.62 -17.85
N PRO A 65 13.38 4.23 -19.11
CA PRO A 65 14.74 3.85 -19.52
C PRO A 65 15.82 4.92 -19.36
N ALA A 66 15.43 6.20 -19.32
CA ALA A 66 16.35 7.34 -19.18
C ALA A 66 16.45 7.88 -17.73
N CYS A 67 15.51 7.54 -16.85
CA CYS A 67 15.40 8.07 -15.50
C CYS A 67 15.25 6.96 -14.46
N GLY A 68 16.27 6.86 -13.61
CA GLY A 68 16.31 6.00 -12.44
C GLY A 68 17.60 5.16 -12.30
N PRO A 69 17.77 4.44 -11.18
CA PRO A 69 16.84 4.39 -10.05
C PRO A 69 16.82 5.69 -9.25
N THR A 70 15.67 6.33 -9.13
CA THR A 70 15.49 7.63 -8.48
C THR A 70 14.94 7.42 -7.07
N PRO A 71 15.42 8.11 -6.02
CA PRO A 71 14.83 7.99 -4.70
C PRO A 71 13.36 8.40 -4.68
N LEU A 72 12.57 7.75 -3.82
CA LEU A 72 11.15 8.08 -3.69
C LEU A 72 10.95 9.51 -3.20
N PHE A 73 11.81 9.94 -2.27
CA PHE A 73 11.77 11.27 -1.69
C PHE A 73 13.16 11.91 -1.70
N PRO A 74 13.24 13.22 -2.02
CA PRO A 74 12.13 14.10 -2.44
C PRO A 74 11.73 13.98 -3.93
N GLU A 75 12.45 13.20 -4.73
CA GLU A 75 12.43 13.31 -6.20
C GLU A 75 11.13 12.83 -6.86
N LEU A 76 10.41 11.90 -6.23
CA LEU A 76 9.12 11.37 -6.71
C LEU A 76 7.95 11.74 -5.80
N MET A 77 8.09 12.87 -5.11
CA MET A 77 7.01 13.43 -4.32
C MET A 77 5.82 13.80 -5.21
N GLY A 78 4.62 13.42 -4.76
CA GLY A 78 3.37 13.75 -5.45
C GLY A 78 2.90 15.19 -5.23
N PHE A 79 1.62 15.44 -5.53
CA PHE A 79 0.93 16.72 -5.31
C PHE A 79 1.43 17.90 -6.17
N GLY A 80 2.17 17.61 -7.23
CA GLY A 80 2.59 18.59 -8.24
C GLY A 80 2.58 17.99 -9.65
N PRO A 81 2.80 18.82 -10.68
CA PRO A 81 2.95 18.35 -12.06
C PRO A 81 4.11 17.35 -12.17
N VAL A 82 3.91 16.28 -12.94
CA VAL A 82 4.99 15.34 -13.27
C VAL A 82 5.84 15.95 -14.38
N ALA A 83 7.12 16.18 -14.12
CA ALA A 83 8.07 16.63 -15.13
C ALA A 83 8.20 15.60 -16.26
N ALA A 84 8.43 16.04 -17.49
CA ALA A 84 8.41 15.16 -18.67
C ALA A 84 9.45 14.03 -18.58
N GLU A 85 10.62 14.33 -18.01
CA GLU A 85 11.69 13.38 -17.71
C GLU A 85 11.30 12.30 -16.69
N HIS A 86 10.27 12.56 -15.87
CA HIS A 86 9.71 11.64 -14.88
C HIS A 86 8.46 10.92 -15.38
N ALA A 87 8.12 11.04 -16.66
CA ALA A 87 7.04 10.24 -17.25
C ALA A 87 7.30 8.74 -17.03
N VAL A 88 6.34 8.06 -16.41
CA VAL A 88 6.46 6.65 -16.02
C VAL A 88 6.33 5.77 -17.26
N ASP A 89 7.33 4.93 -17.51
CA ASP A 89 7.17 3.78 -18.41
C ASP A 89 6.54 2.63 -17.61
N TRP A 90 5.22 2.45 -17.80
CA TRP A 90 4.45 1.44 -17.08
C TRP A 90 4.91 0.01 -17.32
N LYS A 91 5.60 -0.29 -18.44
CA LYS A 91 6.17 -1.62 -18.69
C LYS A 91 7.29 -1.98 -17.69
N LEU A 92 7.86 -0.98 -17.03
CA LEU A 92 8.83 -1.19 -15.96
C LEU A 92 8.14 -1.47 -14.61
N GLN A 93 6.85 -1.20 -14.47
CA GLN A 93 6.08 -1.34 -13.23
C GLN A 93 5.10 -2.51 -13.25
N ILE A 94 4.56 -2.82 -14.42
CA ILE A 94 3.53 -3.84 -14.66
C ILE A 94 4.07 -4.79 -15.72
N ASP A 95 3.88 -6.09 -15.51
CA ASP A 95 4.28 -7.06 -16.52
C ASP A 95 3.42 -6.92 -17.78
N VAL A 96 4.08 -6.81 -18.93
CA VAL A 96 3.44 -6.75 -20.24
C VAL A 96 3.94 -7.94 -21.07
N PRO A 97 3.04 -8.73 -21.70
CA PRO A 97 3.45 -9.86 -22.54
C PRO A 97 4.48 -9.46 -23.59
N GLY A 98 5.54 -10.27 -23.73
CA GLY A 98 6.65 -10.02 -24.66
C GLY A 98 7.66 -8.95 -24.19
N GLN A 99 7.45 -8.31 -23.04
CA GLN A 99 8.42 -7.40 -22.43
C GLN A 99 9.25 -8.12 -21.37
N ARG A 100 10.36 -7.48 -20.97
CA ARG A 100 11.10 -7.89 -19.77
C ARG A 100 10.19 -7.77 -18.54
N ARG A 101 10.38 -8.67 -17.58
CA ARG A 101 9.67 -8.66 -16.30
C ARG A 101 9.85 -7.30 -15.61
N ALA A 102 8.74 -6.72 -15.17
CA ALA A 102 8.71 -5.44 -14.50
C ALA A 102 9.38 -5.50 -13.11
N GLN A 103 9.84 -4.34 -12.64
CA GLN A 103 10.40 -4.20 -11.31
C GLN A 103 9.36 -4.57 -10.25
N ARG A 104 9.75 -5.39 -9.28
CA ARG A 104 8.84 -5.85 -8.22
C ARG A 104 8.87 -4.93 -7.01
N ALA A 105 7.74 -4.84 -6.32
CA ALA A 105 7.67 -4.24 -4.99
C ALA A 105 8.60 -4.98 -4.00
N LYS A 106 8.90 -4.34 -2.88
CA LYS A 106 9.58 -5.02 -1.76
C LYS A 106 8.68 -6.14 -1.23
N LYS A 107 9.28 -7.22 -0.74
CA LYS A 107 8.53 -8.30 -0.08
C LYS A 107 7.87 -7.75 1.19
N ILE A 108 6.70 -8.28 1.53
CA ILE A 108 6.06 -7.97 2.81
C ILE A 108 6.98 -8.48 3.92
N ASP A 109 7.35 -7.58 4.83
CA ASP A 109 8.12 -7.88 6.03
C ASP A 109 7.73 -6.91 7.15
N GLY A 110 8.26 -7.14 8.35
CA GLY A 110 8.00 -6.28 9.51
C GLY A 110 8.77 -4.95 9.51
N ARG A 111 9.35 -4.51 8.37
CA ARG A 111 10.21 -3.32 8.30
C ARG A 111 9.68 -2.31 7.30
N LEU A 112 9.53 -1.07 7.77
CA LEU A 112 9.30 0.05 6.86
C LEU A 112 10.60 0.45 6.15
N PRO A 113 10.51 0.88 4.89
CA PRO A 113 11.61 1.52 4.19
C PRO A 113 12.05 2.80 4.93
N ALA A 114 13.35 3.09 4.99
CA ALA A 114 13.91 4.25 5.71
C ALA A 114 13.26 5.59 5.29
N SER A 115 13.00 5.78 4.00
CA SER A 115 12.27 6.93 3.45
C SER A 115 10.86 7.14 4.02
N LEU A 116 10.22 6.11 4.60
CA LEU A 116 8.93 6.23 5.29
C LEU A 116 9.06 6.41 6.80
N ILE A 117 10.23 6.12 7.37
CA ILE A 117 10.55 6.38 8.78
C ILE A 117 10.99 7.85 8.95
N ALA A 118 11.67 8.41 7.95
CA ALA A 118 12.12 9.78 7.91
C ALA A 118 11.50 10.50 6.70
N LEU A 119 10.20 10.77 6.77
CA LEU A 119 9.49 11.53 5.74
C LEU A 119 10.05 12.96 5.66
N PRO A 120 10.19 13.53 4.44
CA PRO A 120 10.53 14.94 4.29
C PRO A 120 9.47 15.84 4.94
N THR A 121 9.89 17.02 5.41
CA THR A 121 9.01 18.04 5.99
C THR A 121 7.85 18.42 5.07
N ALA A 122 8.06 18.44 3.76
CA ALA A 122 7.01 18.69 2.77
C ALA A 122 5.86 17.66 2.82
N VAL A 123 6.11 16.46 3.38
CA VAL A 123 5.11 15.40 3.59
C VAL A 123 4.64 15.36 5.05
N SER A 124 5.55 15.53 6.01
CA SER A 124 5.24 15.40 7.44
C SER A 124 4.64 16.65 8.08
N GLY A 125 4.91 17.84 7.53
CA GLY A 125 4.65 19.15 8.15
C GLY A 125 5.79 19.61 9.08
N GLU A 126 5.85 20.91 9.36
CA GLU A 126 6.91 21.60 10.14
C GLU A 126 6.73 21.59 11.67
N GLN A 127 5.90 20.71 12.25
CA GLN A 127 5.72 20.71 13.70
C GLN A 127 6.97 20.22 14.44
N GLN A 128 7.74 21.17 14.99
CA GLN A 128 8.91 20.93 15.83
C GLN A 128 8.57 20.04 17.04
N GLY A 129 9.44 19.07 17.34
CA GLY A 129 9.40 18.28 18.58
C GLY A 129 8.47 17.06 18.56
N SER A 130 8.03 16.60 17.39
CA SER A 130 7.07 15.50 17.28
C SER A 130 7.59 14.43 16.31
N ASP A 131 7.54 13.15 16.68
CA ASP A 131 8.00 12.03 15.84
C ASP A 131 7.10 11.75 14.61
N TYR A 132 6.44 12.79 14.08
CA TYR A 132 5.50 12.76 12.95
C TYR A 132 6.17 12.67 11.58
N ALA A 133 7.51 12.68 11.54
CA ALA A 133 8.29 12.32 10.36
C ALA A 133 8.20 10.81 10.05
N SER A 134 7.80 9.98 11.02
CA SER A 134 7.65 8.53 10.82
C SER A 134 6.22 8.16 10.46
N LEU A 135 6.05 7.53 9.29
CA LEU A 135 4.77 6.97 8.87
C LEU A 135 4.26 5.91 9.85
N ALA A 136 5.15 5.09 10.42
CA ALA A 136 4.77 4.12 11.45
C ALA A 136 4.17 4.79 12.69
N ASN A 137 4.76 5.90 13.16
CA ASN A 137 4.24 6.60 14.34
C ASN A 137 2.87 7.22 14.04
N ARG A 138 2.69 7.78 12.85
CA ARG A 138 1.39 8.31 12.39
C ARG A 138 0.34 7.19 12.32
N ASP A 139 0.75 6.01 11.84
CA ASP A 139 -0.13 4.85 11.77
C ASP A 139 -0.60 4.40 13.16
N LEU A 140 0.34 4.32 14.12
CA LEU A 140 0.04 3.98 15.51
C LEU A 140 -0.84 5.02 16.21
N GLN A 141 -0.53 6.31 16.07
CA GLN A 141 -1.31 7.39 16.66
C GLN A 141 -2.74 7.42 16.10
N ARG A 142 -2.91 7.19 14.79
CA ARG A 142 -4.25 7.10 14.20
C ARG A 142 -5.01 5.89 14.74
N GLY A 143 -4.37 4.73 14.82
CA GLY A 143 -4.97 3.53 15.40
C GLY A 143 -5.44 3.74 16.85
N GLN A 144 -4.65 4.44 17.67
CA GLN A 144 -5.05 4.82 19.03
C GLN A 144 -6.23 5.79 19.03
N ALA A 145 -6.21 6.81 18.18
CA ALA A 145 -7.26 7.83 18.12
C ALA A 145 -8.63 7.25 17.74
N ILE A 146 -8.66 6.21 16.90
CA ILE A 146 -9.91 5.51 16.52
C ILE A 146 -10.24 4.31 17.41
N GLY A 147 -9.42 4.03 18.43
CA GLY A 147 -9.65 2.96 19.40
C GLY A 147 -9.48 1.55 18.84
N LEU A 148 -8.55 1.32 17.90
CA LEU A 148 -8.30 0.00 17.34
C LEU A 148 -7.99 -1.03 18.45
N PRO A 149 -8.65 -2.19 18.45
CA PRO A 149 -8.38 -3.23 19.44
C PRO A 149 -6.98 -3.80 19.25
N SER A 150 -6.35 -4.23 20.34
CA SER A 150 -5.10 -4.98 20.27
C SER A 150 -5.31 -6.31 19.54
N VAL A 151 -4.26 -6.85 18.92
CA VAL A 151 -4.28 -8.14 18.18
C VAL A 151 -4.86 -9.30 19.00
N ARG A 152 -4.72 -9.30 20.33
CA ARG A 152 -5.27 -10.32 21.24
C ARG A 152 -6.78 -10.20 21.48
N ARG A 153 -7.41 -9.11 21.08
CA ARG A 153 -8.76 -8.73 21.51
C ARG A 153 -9.73 -8.55 20.36
N SER A 154 -9.41 -9.03 19.16
CA SER A 154 -10.38 -9.10 18.06
C SER A 154 -11.32 -10.28 18.34
N PRO A 155 -12.56 -10.06 18.79
CA PRO A 155 -13.52 -11.14 18.86
C PRO A 155 -14.00 -11.36 17.43
N ALA A 156 -13.80 -12.55 16.88
CA ALA A 156 -14.65 -12.99 15.79
C ALA A 156 -16.10 -12.81 16.25
N ARG A 157 -16.81 -11.87 15.66
CA ARG A 157 -18.27 -11.73 15.78
C ARG A 157 -18.85 -12.06 14.43
#